data_AF-A0A2S8VXZ5-F1
#
_entry.id   AF-A0A2S8VXZ5-F1
#
_cell.length_a   1.000
_cell.length_b   1.000
_cell.length_c   1.000
_cell.angle_alpha   90.00
_cell.angle_beta   90.00
_cell.angle_gamma   90.00
#
_symmetry.space_group_name_H-M   'P 1'
#
loop_
_entity.id
_entity.type
_entity.pdbx_description
1 polymer ?
#
loop_
_entity_poly.entity_id
_entity_poly.type
_entity_poly.pdbx_seq_one_letter_code
_entity_poly.pdbx_strand_id
1 'polypeptide(L)'
;MNNLFRFLIRLNRKKSLATTMTEKEVEDVNRCIRIVLISIMMAVIWFTIQEVIQITFNYQIHDLVIGASCFTIVYLLYPALMGSKTSP
;
A
#
# COMPACT_ATOMS: atom_id res chain seq x y z
N MET A 1 30.05 -59.48 -7.67
CA MET A 1 29.26 -58.62 -8.58
C MET A 1 28.08 -57.91 -7.89
N ASN A 2 27.34 -58.57 -6.98
CA ASN A 2 26.16 -58.00 -6.28
C ASN A 2 26.41 -56.71 -5.45
N ASN A 3 27.57 -56.56 -4.81
CA ASN A 3 27.82 -55.40 -3.94
C ASN A 3 28.04 -54.10 -4.73
N LEU A 4 28.74 -54.18 -5.87
CA LEU A 4 28.96 -53.05 -6.77
C LEU A 4 27.63 -52.58 -7.38
N PHE A 5 26.81 -53.53 -7.83
CA PHE A 5 25.50 -53.24 -8.40
C PHE A 5 24.56 -52.58 -7.37
N ARG A 6 24.54 -53.09 -6.14
CA ARG A 6 23.80 -52.50 -5.02
C ARG A 6 24.30 -51.09 -4.66
N PHE A 7 25.60 -50.84 -4.78
CA PHE A 7 26.19 -49.53 -4.51
C PHE A 7 25.75 -48.49 -5.56
N LEU A 8 25.82 -48.86 -6.84
CA LEU A 8 25.40 -47.99 -7.96
C LEU A 8 23.92 -47.59 -7.85
N ILE A 9 23.04 -48.55 -7.50
CA ILE A 9 21.61 -48.27 -7.31
C ILE A 9 21.37 -47.25 -6.19
N ARG A 10 22.08 -47.38 -5.05
CA ARG A 10 21.96 -46.44 -3.93
C ARG A 10 22.43 -45.04 -4.29
N LEU A 11 23.52 -44.95 -5.05
CA LEU A 11 24.10 -43.67 -5.47
C LEU A 11 23.18 -42.95 -6.44
N ASN A 12 22.60 -43.68 -7.40
CA ASN A 12 21.65 -43.13 -8.36
C ASN A 12 20.35 -42.65 -7.66
N ARG A 13 19.84 -43.43 -6.70
CA ARG A 13 18.67 -43.02 -5.89
C ARG A 13 18.93 -41.76 -5.07
N LYS A 14 20.11 -41.63 -4.45
CA LYS A 14 20.47 -40.42 -3.69
C LYS A 14 20.56 -39.20 -4.60
N LYS A 15 21.14 -39.35 -5.79
CA LYS A 15 21.25 -38.26 -6.77
C LYS A 15 19.87 -37.79 -7.25
N SER A 16 18.97 -38.72 -7.57
CA SER A 16 17.58 -38.44 -7.95
C SER A 16 16.78 -37.77 -6.82
N LEU A 17 17.00 -38.17 -5.57
CA LEU A 17 16.35 -37.57 -4.41
C LEU A 17 16.87 -36.14 -4.14
N ALA A 18 18.16 -35.90 -4.34
CA ALA A 18 18.73 -34.56 -4.22
C ALA A 18 18.18 -33.61 -5.29
N THR A 19 18.10 -34.04 -6.56
CA THR A 19 17.56 -33.21 -7.64
C THR A 19 16.09 -32.86 -7.41
N THR A 20 15.28 -33.82 -6.96
CA THR A 20 13.85 -33.59 -6.66
C THR A 20 13.63 -32.69 -5.44
N MET A 21 14.51 -32.73 -4.44
CA MET A 21 14.47 -31.77 -3.34
C MET A 21 14.76 -30.34 -3.81
N THR A 22 15.82 -30.14 -4.61
CA THR A 22 16.14 -28.80 -5.15
C THR A 22 15.05 -28.26 -6.07
N GLU A 23 14.40 -29.09 -6.89
CA GLU A 23 13.28 -28.64 -7.73
C GLU A 23 12.09 -28.13 -6.90
N LYS A 24 11.75 -28.85 -5.82
CA LYS A 24 10.68 -28.42 -4.90
C LYS A 24 11.02 -27.12 -4.17
N GLU A 25 12.26 -26.98 -3.71
CA GLU A 25 12.70 -25.73 -3.06
C GLU A 25 12.62 -24.54 -4.03
N VAL A 26 13.01 -24.72 -5.29
CA VAL A 26 12.92 -23.67 -6.32
C VAL A 26 11.47 -23.30 -6.61
N GLU A 27 10.57 -24.29 -6.65
CA GLU A 27 9.14 -24.07 -6.89
C GLU A 27 8.47 -23.32 -5.71
N ASP A 28 8.82 -23.67 -4.47
CA ASP A 28 8.35 -22.97 -3.27
C ASP A 28 8.87 -21.54 -3.19
N VAL A 29 10.15 -21.31 -3.52
CA VAL A 29 10.74 -19.97 -3.61
C VAL A 29 10.04 -19.13 -4.67
N ASN A 30 9.74 -19.72 -5.84
CA ASN A 30 9.03 -19.03 -6.92
C ASN A 30 7.60 -18.63 -6.50
N ARG A 31 6.90 -19.49 -5.77
CA ARG A 31 5.57 -19.18 -5.20
C ARG A 31 5.67 -18.06 -4.16
N CYS A 32 6.68 -18.11 -3.30
CA CYS A 32 6.90 -17.11 -2.25
C CYS A 32 7.19 -15.72 -2.85
N ILE A 33 8.10 -15.66 -3.85
CA ILE A 33 8.41 -14.42 -4.58
C ILE A 33 7.15 -13.84 -5.23
N ARG A 34 6.32 -14.68 -5.86
CA ARG A 34 5.07 -14.21 -6.48
C ARG A 34 4.10 -13.59 -5.47
N ILE A 35 3.97 -14.19 -4.29
CA ILE A 35 3.12 -13.65 -3.20
C ILE A 35 3.68 -12.31 -2.70
N VAL A 36 4.99 -12.24 -2.49
CA VAL A 36 5.67 -11.00 -2.06
C VAL A 36 5.46 -9.89 -3.09
N LEU A 37 5.63 -10.17 -4.38
CA LEU A 37 5.42 -9.19 -5.45
C LEU A 37 3.97 -8.68 -5.48
N ILE A 38 2.99 -9.57 -5.34
CA ILE A 38 1.57 -9.18 -5.27
C ILE A 38 1.32 -8.29 -4.05
N SER A 39 1.90 -8.65 -2.89
CA SER A 39 1.77 -7.86 -1.67
C SER A 39 2.37 -6.46 -1.82
N ILE A 40 3.54 -6.33 -2.45
CA ILE A 40 4.17 -5.03 -2.72
C ILE A 40 3.29 -4.20 -3.65
N MET A 41 2.77 -4.79 -4.74
CA MET A 41 1.87 -4.06 -5.66
C MET A 41 0.62 -3.56 -4.94
N MET A 42 0.01 -4.40 -4.10
CA MET A 42 -1.18 -3.99 -3.32
C MET A 42 -0.84 -2.90 -2.30
N ALA A 43 0.31 -2.96 -1.63
CA ALA A 43 0.74 -1.93 -0.69
C ALA A 43 1.00 -0.59 -1.39
N VAL A 44 1.60 -0.60 -2.58
CA VAL A 44 1.81 0.62 -3.38
C VAL A 44 0.47 1.24 -3.78
N ILE A 45 -0.48 0.44 -4.28
CA ILE A 45 -1.82 0.92 -4.64
C ILE A 45 -2.54 1.49 -3.41
N TRP A 46 -2.44 0.81 -2.28
CA TRP A 46 -3.05 1.28 -1.04
C TRP A 46 -2.46 2.63 -0.59
N PHE A 47 -1.13 2.73 -0.63
CA PHE A 47 -0.42 3.96 -0.25
C PHE A 47 -0.80 5.13 -1.16
N THR A 48 -0.87 4.93 -2.48
CA THR A 48 -1.25 6.01 -3.40
C THR A 48 -2.69 6.48 -3.19
N ILE A 49 -3.63 5.58 -2.92
CA ILE A 49 -5.02 5.95 -2.60
C ILE A 49 -5.06 6.79 -1.32
N GLN A 50 -4.32 6.39 -0.29
CA GLN A 50 -4.28 7.10 0.99
C GLN A 50 -3.72 8.52 0.84
N GLU A 51 -2.61 8.69 0.10
CA GLU A 51 -2.02 10.00 -0.20
C GLU A 51 -2.98 10.91 -0.98
N VAL A 52 -3.64 10.39 -2.03
CA VAL A 52 -4.59 11.17 -2.84
C VAL A 52 -5.78 11.64 -2.00
N ILE A 53 -6.31 10.78 -1.14
CA ILE A 53 -7.41 11.15 -0.23
C ILE A 53 -6.95 12.24 0.73
N GLN A 54 -5.76 12.12 1.31
CA GLN A 54 -5.24 13.10 2.26
C GLN A 54 -5.02 14.47 1.61
N ILE A 55 -4.46 14.52 0.40
CA ILE A 55 -4.27 15.78 -0.35
C ILE A 55 -5.63 16.40 -0.68
N THR A 56 -6.57 15.60 -1.18
CA THR A 56 -7.91 16.08 -1.57
C THR A 56 -8.68 16.62 -0.38
N PHE A 57 -8.66 15.88 0.75
CA PHE A 57 -9.33 16.29 1.97
C PHE A 57 -8.70 17.52 2.60
N ASN A 58 -7.37 17.64 2.56
CA ASN A 58 -6.67 18.84 3.02
C ASN A 58 -7.04 20.06 2.18
N TYR A 59 -7.11 19.92 0.84
CA TYR A 59 -7.57 20.99 -0.04
C TYR A 59 -9.03 21.39 0.24
N GLN A 60 -9.92 20.42 0.43
CA GLN A 60 -11.32 20.68 0.74
C GLN A 60 -11.51 21.37 2.10
N ILE A 61 -10.80 20.92 3.14
CA ILE A 61 -10.84 21.58 4.45
C ILE A 61 -10.27 22.98 4.36
N HIS A 62 -9.14 23.16 3.66
CA HIS A 62 -8.53 24.47 3.51
C HIS A 62 -9.47 25.46 2.83
N ASP A 63 -10.14 25.05 1.75
CA ASP A 63 -11.13 25.88 1.05
C ASP A 63 -12.35 26.19 1.94
N LEU A 64 -12.84 25.19 2.69
CA LEU A 64 -13.94 25.36 3.64
C LEU A 64 -13.60 26.34 4.76
N VAL A 65 -12.38 26.26 5.32
CA VAL A 65 -11.89 27.15 6.38
C VAL A 65 -11.70 28.58 5.85
N ILE A 66 -11.18 28.74 4.63
CA ILE A 66 -11.08 30.06 3.98
C ILE A 66 -12.48 30.65 3.76
N GLY A 67 -13.42 29.88 3.23
CA GLY A 67 -14.80 30.32 3.02
C GLY A 67 -15.48 30.73 4.33
N ALA A 68 -15.36 29.90 5.38
CA ALA A 68 -15.93 30.16 6.69
C ALA A 68 -15.31 31.41 7.35
N SER A 69 -13.98 31.55 7.31
CA SER A 69 -13.29 32.71 7.88
C SER A 69 -13.65 34.01 7.14
N CYS A 70 -13.74 33.99 5.81
CA CYS A 70 -14.23 35.13 5.02
C CYS A 70 -15.66 35.50 5.41
N PHE A 71 -16.55 34.52 5.54
CA PHE A 71 -17.93 34.75 5.99
C PHE A 71 -17.98 35.36 7.40
N THR A 72 -17.19 34.85 8.35
CA THR A 72 -17.10 35.40 9.70
C THR A 72 -16.59 36.85 9.70
N ILE A 73 -15.56 37.15 8.92
CA ILE A 73 -14.99 38.51 8.79
C ILE A 73 -16.04 39.47 8.22
N VAL A 74 -16.72 39.09 7.14
CA VAL A 74 -17.81 39.91 6.55
C VAL A 74 -18.93 40.11 7.55
N TYR A 75 -19.38 39.07 8.24
CA TYR A 75 -20.45 39.16 9.24
C TYR A 75 -20.08 40.10 10.39
N LEU A 76 -18.83 40.07 10.88
CA LEU A 76 -18.34 40.96 11.92
C LEU A 76 -18.17 42.41 11.44
N LEU A 77 -17.76 42.61 10.19
CA LEU A 77 -17.60 43.94 9.58
C LEU A 77 -18.92 44.53 9.10
N TYR A 78 -19.93 43.72 8.82
CA TYR A 78 -21.24 44.14 8.34
C TYR A 78 -21.90 45.22 9.23
N PRO A 79 -21.96 45.08 10.56
CA PRO A 79 -22.45 46.14 11.45
C PRO A 79 -21.61 47.43 11.40
N ALA A 80 -20.28 47.32 11.22
CA ALA A 80 -19.38 48.47 11.16
C ALA A 80 -19.48 49.22 9.83
N LEU A 81 -19.72 48.50 8.73
CA LEU A 81 -19.94 49.05 7.39
C LEU A 81 -21.36 49.63 7.21
N MET A 82 -22.36 49.06 7.91
CA MET A 82 -23.73 49.60 8.01
C MET A 82 -23.90 50.62 9.15
N GLY A 83 -22.86 51.41 9.44
CA GLY A 83 -22.95 52.48 10.44
C GLY A 83 -24.21 53.34 10.30
N SER A 84 -24.99 53.41 11.39
CA SER A 84 -26.07 54.39 11.65
C SER A 84 -27.42 54.27 10.91
N LYS A 85 -28.10 53.11 10.92
CA LYS A 85 -29.56 53.10 10.70
C LYS A 85 -30.35 52.28 11.73
N THR A 86 -29.96 52.36 12.99
CA THR A 86 -30.82 51.99 14.12
C THR A 86 -30.87 53.18 15.09
N SER A 87 -31.73 54.16 14.78
CA SER A 87 -32.42 54.90 15.86
C SER A 87 -33.49 53.97 16.45
N PRO A 88 -33.77 54.09 17.76
CA PRO A 88 -34.64 53.18 18.52
C PRO A 88 -36.05 53.03 17.94
#